data_AF-A0A931RKR6-F1
#
_entry.id   AF-A0A931RKR6-F1
#
_cell.length_a   1.000
_cell.length_b   1.000
_cell.length_c   1.000
_cell.angle_alpha   90.00
_cell.angle_beta   90.00
_cell.angle_gamma   90.00
#
_symmetry.space_group_name_H-M   'P 1'
#
loop_
_entity.id
_entity.type
_entity.pdbx_description
1 polymer ?
#
loop_
_entity_poly.entity_id
_entity_poly.type
_entity_poly.pdbx_seq_one_letter_code
_entity_poly.pdbx_strand_id
1 'polypeptide(L)'
;MVDEITAGLITSVVRLMVAVFVSYSFFKSRSPPAMYLGLFFILFGIHGWFRTLSLMTGNEILFFLHRLAMIFPTVIILQVISQSVSWISRYKIVFAIAAVSIILSYVDAFVFGGFVGEARTLWATIPSFSFSAVGMLMTAYFFNAQKGMPRLGRNIMAVGFMLQSVLLFAAFLIVRNNLAGVGFYLGLVFTSIIAVGWWMVREKLDMMS
;
A
#
# COMPACT_ATOMS: atom_id res chain seq x y z
N MET A 1 -6.01 19.02 -11.93
CA MET A 1 -7.04 17.97 -12.02
C MET A 1 -6.71 16.96 -13.10
N VAL A 2 -6.53 17.37 -14.37
CA VAL A 2 -6.13 16.46 -15.47
C VAL A 2 -4.83 15.71 -15.16
N ASP A 3 -3.79 16.42 -14.71
CA ASP A 3 -2.50 15.77 -14.36
C ASP A 3 -2.61 14.75 -13.21
N GLU A 4 -3.50 14.97 -12.25
CA GLU A 4 -3.71 14.04 -11.13
C GLU A 4 -4.44 12.77 -11.59
N ILE A 5 -5.44 12.92 -12.46
CA ILE A 5 -6.16 11.80 -13.07
C ILE A 5 -5.20 10.95 -13.91
N THR A 6 -4.41 11.59 -14.78
CA THR A 6 -3.44 10.91 -15.63
C THR A 6 -2.35 10.23 -14.82
N ALA A 7 -1.74 10.93 -13.85
CA ALA A 7 -0.70 10.35 -12.99
C ALA A 7 -1.26 9.21 -12.12
N GLY A 8 -2.48 9.35 -11.59
CA GLY A 8 -3.16 8.34 -10.79
C GLY A 8 -3.40 7.05 -11.58
N LEU A 9 -3.96 7.16 -12.80
CA LEU A 9 -4.21 6.01 -13.67
C LEU A 9 -2.93 5.29 -14.07
N ILE A 10 -1.93 6.03 -14.57
CA ILE A 10 -0.64 5.46 -14.99
C ILE A 10 0.01 4.73 -13.81
N THR A 11 0.07 5.38 -12.65
CA THR A 11 0.68 4.81 -11.45
C THR A 11 -0.04 3.53 -11.02
N SER A 12 -1.38 3.53 -11.03
CA SER A 12 -2.16 2.35 -10.71
C SER A 12 -1.98 1.20 -11.69
N VAL A 13 -1.94 1.47 -12.99
CA VAL A 13 -1.70 0.44 -14.02
C VAL A 13 -0.35 -0.22 -13.78
N VAL A 14 0.71 0.58 -13.59
CA VAL A 14 2.04 0.02 -13.33
C VAL A 14 2.08 -0.76 -12.02
N ARG A 15 1.44 -0.26 -10.96
CA ARG A 15 1.30 -1.00 -9.68
C ARG A 15 0.61 -2.34 -9.86
N LEU A 16 -0.44 -2.41 -10.66
CA LEU A 16 -1.13 -3.66 -10.99
C LEU A 16 -0.23 -4.60 -11.80
N MET A 17 0.56 -4.10 -12.75
CA MET A 17 1.53 -4.92 -13.48
C MET A 17 2.58 -5.51 -12.53
N VAL A 18 3.10 -4.70 -11.60
CA VAL A 18 4.01 -5.17 -10.53
C VAL A 18 3.30 -6.21 -9.65
N ALA A 19 2.03 -5.99 -9.31
CA ALA A 19 1.25 -6.94 -8.52
C ALA A 19 1.11 -8.30 -9.21
N VAL A 20 0.79 -8.30 -10.51
CA VAL A 20 0.72 -9.52 -11.34
C VAL A 20 2.08 -10.19 -11.39
N PHE A 21 3.15 -9.43 -11.61
CA PHE A 21 4.52 -9.93 -11.65
C PHE A 21 4.93 -10.63 -10.34
N VAL A 22 4.67 -10.00 -9.19
CA VAL A 22 4.95 -10.58 -7.87
C VAL A 22 4.06 -11.80 -7.60
N SER A 23 2.76 -11.71 -7.92
CA SER A 23 1.80 -12.81 -7.71
C SER A 23 2.12 -14.02 -8.59
N TYR A 24 2.68 -13.83 -9.79
CA TYR A 24 3.13 -14.92 -10.64
C TYR A 24 4.21 -15.78 -9.95
N SER A 25 5.14 -15.16 -9.21
CA SER A 25 6.12 -15.90 -8.41
C SER A 25 5.46 -16.79 -7.35
N PHE A 26 4.30 -16.41 -6.80
CA PHE A 26 3.54 -17.29 -5.90
C PHE A 26 2.99 -18.52 -6.62
N PHE A 27 2.41 -18.37 -7.82
CA PHE A 27 1.87 -19.51 -8.56
C PHE A 27 2.96 -20.52 -8.95
N LYS A 28 4.20 -20.05 -9.13
CA LYS A 28 5.35 -20.91 -9.46
C LYS A 28 5.95 -21.61 -8.23
N SER A 29 6.22 -20.88 -7.15
CA SER A 29 6.99 -21.37 -5.99
C SER A 29 6.15 -21.66 -4.74
N ARG A 30 4.85 -21.37 -4.77
CA ARG A 30 3.93 -21.39 -3.60
C ARG A 30 4.43 -20.58 -2.39
N SER A 31 5.34 -19.63 -2.62
CA SER A 31 5.95 -18.80 -1.58
C SER A 31 4.92 -17.89 -0.88
N PRO A 32 4.62 -18.08 0.43
CA PRO A 32 3.68 -17.22 1.13
C PRO A 32 4.03 -15.72 1.07
N PRO A 33 5.30 -15.29 1.21
CA PRO A 33 5.70 -13.89 1.01
C PRO A 33 5.26 -13.32 -0.36
N ALA A 34 5.34 -14.11 -1.43
CA ALA A 34 4.92 -13.70 -2.77
C ALA A 34 3.41 -13.47 -2.84
N MET A 35 2.61 -14.34 -2.21
CA MET A 35 1.15 -14.18 -2.13
C MET A 35 0.77 -12.89 -1.42
N TYR A 36 1.35 -12.65 -0.24
CA TYR A 36 1.01 -11.47 0.56
C TYR A 36 1.48 -10.17 -0.08
N LEU A 37 2.67 -10.17 -0.68
CA LEU A 37 3.19 -9.02 -1.41
C LEU A 37 2.37 -8.74 -2.68
N GLY A 38 1.95 -9.80 -3.37
CA GLY A 38 1.05 -9.71 -4.53
C GLY A 38 -0.29 -9.08 -4.15
N LEU A 39 -0.97 -9.62 -3.13
CA LEU A 39 -2.23 -9.07 -2.62
C LEU A 39 -2.11 -7.63 -2.15
N PHE A 40 -1.01 -7.32 -1.47
CA PHE A 40 -0.68 -5.96 -1.07
C PHE A 40 -0.62 -5.02 -2.28
N PHE A 41 0.11 -5.38 -3.34
CA PHE A 41 0.21 -4.54 -4.54
C PHE A 41 -1.08 -4.47 -5.35
N ILE A 42 -1.91 -5.52 -5.33
CA ILE A 42 -3.24 -5.49 -5.95
C ILE A 42 -4.08 -4.39 -5.30
N LEU A 43 -4.24 -4.45 -3.97
CA LEU A 43 -5.01 -3.43 -3.24
C LEU A 43 -4.37 -2.05 -3.41
N PHE A 44 -3.04 -1.97 -3.35
CA PHE A 44 -2.32 -0.72 -3.50
C PHE A 44 -2.37 -0.13 -4.93
N GLY A 45 -2.63 -0.97 -5.94
CA GLY A 45 -2.87 -0.55 -7.32
C GLY A 45 -4.32 -0.08 -7.53
N ILE A 46 -5.29 -0.86 -7.04
CA ILE A 46 -6.72 -0.58 -7.23
C ILE A 46 -7.15 0.71 -6.51
N HIS A 47 -6.53 1.09 -5.38
CA HIS A 47 -6.92 2.33 -4.69
C HIS A 47 -6.86 3.57 -5.57
N GLY A 48 -5.90 3.66 -6.50
CA GLY A 48 -5.77 4.82 -7.38
C GLY A 48 -6.85 4.86 -8.46
N TRP A 49 -7.39 3.69 -8.85
CA TRP A 49 -8.58 3.62 -9.72
C TRP A 49 -9.81 4.11 -8.97
N PHE A 50 -10.01 3.64 -7.75
CA PHE A 50 -11.11 4.12 -6.91
C PHE A 50 -11.03 5.63 -6.66
N ARG A 51 -9.83 6.17 -6.41
CA ARG A 51 -9.62 7.62 -6.29
C ARG A 51 -10.00 8.33 -7.58
N THR A 52 -9.49 7.87 -8.72
CA THR A 52 -9.75 8.50 -10.02
C THR A 52 -11.24 8.48 -10.37
N LEU A 53 -11.90 7.34 -10.17
CA LEU A 53 -13.33 7.23 -10.42
C LEU A 53 -14.14 8.10 -9.45
N SER A 54 -13.74 8.19 -8.18
CA SER A 54 -14.35 9.09 -7.21
C SER A 54 -14.18 10.55 -7.60
N LEU A 55 -12.99 10.96 -8.08
CA LEU A 55 -12.72 12.30 -8.62
C LEU A 55 -13.66 12.64 -9.79
N MET A 56 -13.87 11.69 -10.71
CA MET A 56 -14.66 11.91 -11.92
C MET A 56 -16.17 11.90 -11.66
N THR A 57 -16.63 11.11 -10.69
CA THR A 57 -18.07 10.86 -10.45
C THR A 57 -18.62 11.55 -9.21
N GLY A 58 -17.76 12.03 -8.31
CA GLY A 58 -18.14 12.50 -6.99
C GLY A 58 -18.67 11.41 -6.06
N ASN A 59 -18.54 10.13 -6.42
CA ASN A 59 -19.13 9.03 -5.66
C ASN A 59 -18.34 8.73 -4.37
N GLU A 60 -19.01 8.85 -3.23
CA GLU A 60 -18.45 8.62 -1.89
C GLU A 60 -18.14 7.15 -1.60
N ILE A 61 -18.88 6.20 -2.19
CA ILE A 61 -18.59 4.77 -2.07
C ILE A 61 -17.25 4.46 -2.75
N LEU A 62 -16.98 5.06 -3.91
CA LEU A 62 -15.68 4.92 -4.58
C LEU A 62 -14.57 5.55 -3.73
N PHE A 63 -14.83 6.66 -3.04
CA PHE A 63 -13.87 7.25 -2.10
C PHE A 63 -13.62 6.35 -0.88
N PHE A 64 -14.67 5.74 -0.32
CA PHE A 64 -14.56 4.76 0.75
C PHE A 64 -13.69 3.57 0.32
N LEU A 65 -13.94 3.02 -0.87
CA LEU A 65 -13.14 1.93 -1.42
C LEU A 65 -11.70 2.34 -1.69
N HIS A 66 -11.45 3.58 -2.12
CA HIS A 66 -10.11 4.14 -2.22
C HIS A 66 -9.39 4.13 -0.86
N ARG A 67 -10.00 4.69 0.18
CA ARG A 67 -9.42 4.74 1.54
C ARG A 67 -9.19 3.34 2.08
N LEU A 68 -10.16 2.45 1.92
CA LEU A 68 -10.05 1.07 2.36
C LEU A 68 -8.90 0.37 1.64
N ALA A 69 -8.82 0.44 0.31
CA ALA A 69 -7.75 -0.18 -0.48
C ALA A 69 -6.35 0.41 -0.18
N MET A 70 -6.27 1.64 0.31
CA MET A 70 -5.01 2.27 0.75
C MET A 70 -4.57 1.79 2.15
N ILE A 71 -5.51 1.60 3.09
CA ILE A 71 -5.21 1.31 4.51
C ILE A 71 -5.16 -0.19 4.78
N PHE A 72 -6.11 -0.94 4.20
CA PHE A 72 -6.29 -2.38 4.41
C PHE A 72 -5.10 -3.28 4.04
N PRO A 73 -4.19 -2.92 3.11
CA PRO A 73 -2.95 -3.69 2.90
C PRO A 73 -2.15 -3.90 4.20
N THR A 74 -2.24 -2.97 5.15
CA THR A 74 -1.63 -3.09 6.49
C THR A 74 -2.15 -4.31 7.26
N VAL A 75 -3.45 -4.60 7.13
CA VAL A 75 -4.12 -5.75 7.77
C VAL A 75 -3.56 -7.05 7.22
N ILE A 76 -3.38 -7.13 5.89
CA ILE A 76 -2.81 -8.31 5.23
C ILE A 76 -1.42 -8.61 5.79
N ILE A 77 -0.56 -7.59 5.87
CA ILE A 77 0.82 -7.74 6.36
C ILE A 77 0.83 -8.15 7.84
N LEU A 78 0.00 -7.54 8.66
CA LEU A 78 -0.13 -7.91 10.07
C LEU A 78 -0.61 -9.34 10.25
N GLN A 79 -1.51 -9.82 9.39
CA GLN A 79 -1.95 -11.22 9.39
C GLN A 79 -0.77 -12.16 9.14
N VAL A 80 0.16 -11.82 8.24
CA VAL A 80 1.40 -12.60 8.03
C VAL A 80 2.25 -12.60 9.28
N ILE A 81 2.55 -11.41 9.81
CA ILE A 81 3.45 -11.24 10.96
C ILE A 81 2.90 -11.96 12.19
N SER A 82 1.57 -12.02 12.35
CA SER A 82 0.90 -12.72 13.44
C SER A 82 1.22 -14.23 13.52
N GLN A 83 1.63 -14.84 12.41
CA GLN A 83 2.03 -16.25 12.37
C GLN A 83 3.35 -16.50 13.09
N SER A 84 4.21 -15.48 13.18
CA SER A 84 5.52 -15.56 13.84
C SER A 84 5.58 -14.80 15.16
N VAL A 85 4.56 -13.98 15.46
CA VAL A 85 4.53 -13.10 16.65
C VAL A 85 3.28 -13.38 17.47
N SER A 86 3.45 -14.16 18.55
CA SER A 86 2.36 -14.75 19.33
C SER A 86 1.44 -13.75 20.05
N TRP A 87 1.93 -12.55 20.39
CA TRP A 87 1.08 -11.54 21.03
C TRP A 87 0.08 -10.93 20.04
N ILE A 88 0.41 -10.82 18.75
CA ILE A 88 -0.48 -10.25 17.73
C ILE A 88 -1.74 -11.10 17.59
N SER A 89 -1.58 -12.43 17.57
CA SER A 89 -2.70 -13.37 17.51
C SER A 89 -3.45 -13.44 18.84
N ARG A 90 -2.73 -13.51 19.97
CA ARG A 90 -3.33 -13.53 21.33
C ARG A 90 -4.28 -12.36 21.58
N TYR A 91 -3.86 -11.15 21.24
CA TYR A 91 -4.65 -9.93 21.46
C TYR A 91 -5.56 -9.57 20.27
N LYS A 92 -5.72 -10.47 19.28
CA LYS A 92 -6.56 -10.25 18.09
C LYS A 92 -6.27 -8.92 17.39
N ILE A 93 -5.00 -8.52 17.36
CA ILE A 93 -4.56 -7.21 16.85
C ILE A 93 -4.96 -7.03 15.38
N VAL A 94 -4.85 -8.08 14.57
CA VAL A 94 -5.25 -8.02 13.15
C VAL A 94 -6.72 -7.62 13.00
N PHE A 95 -7.61 -8.18 13.83
CA PHE A 95 -9.04 -7.85 13.82
C PHE A 95 -9.28 -6.40 14.26
N ALA A 96 -8.61 -5.95 15.33
CA ALA A 96 -8.71 -4.57 15.79
C ALA A 96 -8.25 -3.58 14.71
N ILE A 97 -7.12 -3.86 14.06
CA ILE A 97 -6.57 -3.04 12.96
C ILE A 97 -7.50 -3.05 11.74
N ALA A 98 -8.12 -4.19 11.41
CA ALA A 98 -9.12 -4.27 10.35
C ALA A 98 -10.34 -3.38 10.65
N ALA A 99 -10.89 -3.47 11.86
CA ALA A 99 -12.02 -2.65 12.30
C ALA A 99 -11.68 -1.15 12.26
N VAL A 100 -10.51 -0.76 12.79
CA VAL A 100 -10.03 0.63 12.74
C VAL A 100 -9.87 1.10 11.29
N SER A 101 -9.34 0.26 10.40
CA SER A 101 -9.18 0.61 8.98
C SER A 101 -10.52 0.89 8.29
N ILE A 102 -11.56 0.09 8.59
CA ILE A 102 -12.91 0.28 8.07
C ILE A 102 -13.53 1.57 8.64
N ILE A 103 -13.40 1.79 9.95
CA ILE A 103 -13.94 3.00 10.63
C ILE A 103 -13.29 4.26 10.06
N LEU A 104 -11.95 4.30 9.95
CA LEU A 104 -11.25 5.44 9.38
C LEU A 104 -11.68 5.69 7.93
N SER A 105 -11.77 4.64 7.12
CA SER A 105 -12.24 4.77 5.72
C SER A 105 -13.67 5.30 5.64
N TYR A 106 -14.56 4.85 6.53
CA TYR A 106 -15.94 5.32 6.61
C TYR A 106 -16.02 6.78 7.02
N VAL A 107 -15.28 7.18 8.05
CA VAL A 107 -15.25 8.55 8.55
C VAL A 107 -14.71 9.49 7.47
N ASP A 108 -13.62 9.13 6.80
CA ASP A 108 -13.06 9.89 5.68
C ASP A 108 -14.08 10.06 4.53
N ALA A 109 -14.84 9.02 4.22
CA ALA A 109 -15.75 9.01 3.08
C ALA A 109 -17.09 9.70 3.33
N PHE A 110 -17.74 9.40 4.46
CA PHE A 110 -19.14 9.75 4.68
C PHE A 110 -19.34 10.81 5.77
N VAL A 111 -18.40 10.93 6.72
CA VAL A 111 -18.52 11.92 7.80
C VAL A 111 -17.83 13.22 7.41
N PHE A 112 -16.66 13.14 6.80
CA PHE A 112 -15.90 14.31 6.38
C PHE A 112 -16.25 14.82 4.98
N GLY A 113 -17.16 14.17 4.26
CA GLY A 113 -17.64 14.60 2.94
C GLY A 113 -16.80 14.08 1.77
N GLY A 114 -16.10 12.96 1.95
CA GLY A 114 -15.39 12.25 0.90
C GLY A 114 -14.33 13.11 0.21
N PHE A 115 -14.28 13.05 -1.11
CA PHE A 115 -13.31 13.81 -1.89
C PHE A 115 -13.50 15.34 -1.76
N VAL A 116 -14.74 15.83 -1.77
CA VAL A 116 -15.05 17.27 -1.63
C VAL A 116 -14.65 17.77 -0.24
N GLY A 117 -14.82 16.90 0.76
CA GLY A 117 -14.39 17.07 2.13
C GLY A 117 -12.88 17.08 2.32
N GLU A 118 -12.16 16.20 1.63
CA GLU A 118 -10.71 15.98 1.79
C GLU A 118 -9.92 17.29 1.71
N ALA A 119 -10.24 18.17 0.77
CA ALA A 119 -9.59 19.47 0.62
C ALA A 119 -9.80 20.41 1.83
N ARG A 120 -10.96 20.30 2.50
CA ARG A 120 -11.36 21.14 3.64
C ARG A 120 -10.93 20.56 4.98
N THR A 121 -10.80 19.23 5.06
CA THR A 121 -10.50 18.48 6.29
C THR A 121 -9.24 17.62 6.12
N LEU A 122 -8.25 18.13 5.39
CA LEU A 122 -7.01 17.41 5.09
C LEU A 122 -6.32 16.85 6.35
N TRP A 123 -6.35 17.62 7.44
CA TRP A 123 -5.80 17.22 8.75
C TRP A 123 -6.50 15.99 9.33
N ALA A 124 -7.79 15.80 9.04
CA ALA A 124 -8.60 14.71 9.54
C ALA A 124 -8.27 13.38 8.84
N THR A 125 -7.58 13.44 7.69
CA THR A 125 -7.12 12.27 6.91
C THR A 125 -5.69 11.82 7.30
N ILE A 126 -4.98 12.60 8.12
CA ILE A 126 -3.63 12.26 8.62
C ILE A 126 -3.60 10.88 9.31
N PRO A 127 -4.58 10.48 10.14
CA PRO A 127 -4.60 9.16 10.75
C PRO A 127 -4.57 8.04 9.70
N SER A 128 -5.37 8.15 8.64
CA SER A 128 -5.45 7.16 7.55
C SER A 128 -4.12 7.00 6.81
N PHE A 129 -3.47 8.12 6.44
CA PHE A 129 -2.15 8.09 5.80
C PHE A 129 -1.08 7.54 6.74
N SER A 130 -1.09 7.94 8.01
CA SER A 130 -0.13 7.48 9.02
C SER A 130 -0.26 5.98 9.26
N PHE A 131 -1.49 5.47 9.31
CA PHE A 131 -1.74 4.04 9.50
C PHE A 131 -1.20 3.20 8.34
N SER A 132 -1.46 3.63 7.10
CA SER A 132 -0.89 2.99 5.91
C SER A 132 0.64 3.09 5.90
N ALA A 133 1.21 4.23 6.29
CA ALA A 133 2.65 4.44 6.39
C ALA A 133 3.32 3.50 7.41
N VAL A 134 2.69 3.28 8.56
CA VAL A 134 3.16 2.31 9.56
C VAL A 134 3.09 0.88 8.99
N GLY A 135 2.03 0.53 8.27
CA GLY A 135 1.93 -0.75 7.57
C GLY A 135 3.10 -0.99 6.63
N MET A 136 3.47 0.03 5.82
CA MET A 136 4.63 -0.02 4.92
C MET A 136 5.95 -0.27 5.66
N LEU A 137 6.16 0.38 6.82
CA LEU A 137 7.37 0.17 7.63
C LEU A 137 7.42 -1.25 8.19
N MET A 138 6.28 -1.78 8.63
CA MET A 138 6.19 -3.17 9.09
C MET A 138 6.49 -4.14 7.96
N THR A 139 6.03 -3.86 6.73
CA THR A 139 6.41 -4.63 5.54
C THR A 139 7.91 -4.58 5.29
N ALA A 140 8.52 -3.39 5.33
CA ALA A 140 9.97 -3.22 5.17
C ALA A 140 10.75 -4.05 6.20
N TYR A 141 10.33 -3.97 7.47
CA TYR A 141 10.93 -4.74 8.56
C TYR A 141 10.78 -6.25 8.34
N PHE A 142 9.58 -6.72 8.00
CA PHE A 142 9.29 -8.13 7.74
C PHE A 142 10.21 -8.70 6.66
N PHE A 143 10.28 -8.04 5.49
CA PHE A 143 11.15 -8.51 4.41
C PHE A 143 12.62 -8.41 4.77
N ASN A 144 13.06 -7.35 5.46
CA ASN A 144 14.45 -7.20 5.89
C ASN A 144 14.89 -8.28 6.89
N ALA A 145 13.98 -8.70 7.78
CA ALA A 145 14.23 -9.75 8.76
C ALA A 145 14.24 -11.17 8.16
N GLN A 146 13.71 -11.35 6.95
CA GLN A 146 13.59 -12.67 6.35
C GLN A 146 14.96 -13.28 6.00
N LYS A 147 15.28 -14.42 6.63
CA LYS A 147 16.48 -15.20 6.35
C LYS A 147 16.26 -16.01 5.06
N GLY A 148 17.29 -16.15 4.22
CA GLY A 148 17.25 -16.93 2.97
C GLY A 148 17.21 -16.10 1.68
N MET A 149 16.64 -14.88 1.72
CA MET A 149 16.63 -13.98 0.56
C MET A 149 18.02 -13.36 0.30
N PRO A 150 18.41 -13.14 -0.97
CA PRO A 150 19.60 -12.35 -1.33
C PRO A 150 19.60 -10.97 -0.64
N ARG A 151 20.71 -10.64 0.03
CA ARG A 151 20.83 -9.40 0.83
C ARG A 151 20.55 -8.15 0.00
N LEU A 152 21.08 -8.09 -1.22
CA LEU A 152 20.93 -6.91 -2.09
C LEU A 152 19.46 -6.68 -2.48
N GLY A 153 18.77 -7.68 -3.02
CA GLY A 153 17.36 -7.55 -3.40
C GLY A 153 16.44 -7.25 -2.21
N ARG A 154 16.69 -7.89 -1.06
CA ARG A 154 15.98 -7.62 0.20
C ARG A 154 16.16 -6.18 0.68
N ASN A 155 17.38 -5.66 0.63
CA ASN A 155 17.67 -4.27 1.02
C ASN A 155 16.98 -3.28 0.06
N ILE A 156 17.01 -3.54 -1.25
CA ILE A 156 16.34 -2.70 -2.24
C ILE A 156 14.82 -2.65 -1.99
N MET A 157 14.18 -3.81 -1.72
CA MET A 157 12.77 -3.84 -1.36
C MET A 157 12.48 -3.03 -0.09
N ALA A 158 13.27 -3.24 0.97
CA ALA A 158 13.10 -2.53 2.23
C ALA A 158 13.20 -1.00 2.06
N VAL A 159 14.17 -0.53 1.28
CA VAL A 159 14.31 0.89 0.93
C VAL A 159 13.08 1.40 0.19
N GLY A 160 12.59 0.65 -0.81
CA GLY A 160 11.37 1.02 -1.54
C GLY A 160 10.14 1.17 -0.62
N PHE A 161 9.95 0.25 0.33
CA PHE A 161 8.88 0.34 1.33
C PHE A 161 9.06 1.51 2.31
N MET A 162 10.29 1.78 2.75
CA MET A 162 10.58 2.95 3.60
C MET A 162 10.27 4.25 2.87
N LEU A 163 10.65 4.37 1.60
CA LEU A 163 10.34 5.55 0.78
C LEU A 163 8.83 5.74 0.58
N GLN A 164 8.07 4.66 0.35
CA GLN A 164 6.60 4.74 0.33
C GLN A 164 6.02 5.21 1.66
N SER A 165 6.56 4.73 2.79
CA SER A 165 6.12 5.17 4.11
C SER A 165 6.36 6.67 4.31
N VAL A 166 7.56 7.16 3.99
CA VAL A 166 7.89 8.59 4.06
C VAL A 166 6.96 9.41 3.16
N LEU A 167 6.66 8.92 1.96
CA LEU A 167 5.71 9.56 1.04
C LEU A 167 4.31 9.68 1.65
N LEU A 168 3.84 8.62 2.33
CA LEU A 168 2.54 8.62 3.00
C LEU A 168 2.51 9.53 4.21
N PHE A 169 3.56 9.57 5.03
CA PHE A 169 3.67 10.55 6.13
C PHE A 169 3.69 12.00 5.59
N ALA A 170 4.31 12.22 4.43
CA ALA A 170 4.34 13.51 3.76
C ALA A 170 3.06 13.82 2.96
N ALA A 171 2.10 12.89 2.85
CA ALA A 171 0.93 13.03 1.97
C ALA A 171 0.12 14.29 2.29
N PHE A 172 -0.03 14.63 3.57
CA PHE A 172 -0.69 15.86 4.00
C PHE A 172 -0.01 17.11 3.41
N LEU A 173 1.32 17.18 3.46
CA LEU A 173 2.08 18.30 2.91
C LEU A 173 2.02 18.31 1.39
N ILE A 174 2.09 17.14 0.75
CA ILE A 174 2.02 17.02 -0.71
C ILE A 174 0.67 17.52 -1.23
N VAL A 175 -0.44 17.08 -0.63
CA VAL A 175 -1.78 17.49 -1.06
C VAL A 175 -2.02 18.96 -0.72
N ARG A 176 -1.62 19.44 0.47
CA ARG A 176 -1.74 20.86 0.86
C ARG A 176 -1.04 21.81 -0.10
N ASN A 177 0.09 21.40 -0.69
CA ASN A 177 0.85 22.21 -1.63
C ASN A 177 0.46 21.97 -3.11
N ASN A 178 -0.65 21.28 -3.38
CA ASN A 178 -1.09 20.92 -4.75
C ASN A 178 -0.07 20.08 -5.54
N LEU A 179 0.74 19.27 -4.85
CA LEU A 179 1.78 18.42 -5.43
C LEU A 179 1.31 16.95 -5.58
N ALA A 180 0.01 16.69 -5.59
CA ALA A 180 -0.54 15.33 -5.65
C ALA A 180 0.00 14.51 -6.84
N GLY A 181 0.15 15.12 -8.01
CA GLY A 181 0.77 14.47 -9.19
C GLY A 181 2.21 14.02 -8.94
N VAL A 182 3.04 14.88 -8.31
CA VAL A 182 4.41 14.52 -7.89
C VAL A 182 4.38 13.37 -6.90
N GLY A 183 3.42 13.37 -5.96
CA GLY A 183 3.21 12.26 -5.04
C GLY A 183 2.94 10.94 -5.76
N PHE A 184 2.12 10.94 -6.81
CA PHE A 184 1.89 9.75 -7.64
C PHE A 184 3.16 9.28 -8.35
N TYR A 185 3.92 10.18 -8.98
CA TYR A 185 5.17 9.80 -9.66
C TYR A 185 6.25 9.28 -8.70
N LEU A 186 6.42 9.89 -7.54
CA LEU A 186 7.32 9.35 -6.49
C LEU A 186 6.83 7.97 -6.04
N GLY A 187 5.52 7.85 -5.82
CA GLY A 187 4.88 6.59 -5.48
C GLY A 187 5.05 5.51 -6.56
N LEU A 188 5.18 5.88 -7.83
CA LEU A 188 5.51 4.98 -8.93
C LEU A 188 6.97 4.53 -8.86
N VAL A 189 7.90 5.49 -8.77
CA VAL A 189 9.34 5.22 -8.66
C VAL A 189 9.63 4.29 -7.48
N PHE A 190 9.06 4.55 -6.32
CA PHE A 190 9.26 3.71 -5.14
C PHE A 190 8.66 2.31 -5.30
N THR A 191 7.52 2.17 -5.99
CA THR A 191 6.99 0.85 -6.36
C THR A 191 7.94 0.11 -7.30
N SER A 192 8.52 0.78 -8.29
CA SER A 192 9.50 0.18 -9.21
C SER A 192 10.74 -0.30 -8.48
N ILE A 193 11.23 0.44 -7.48
CA ILE A 193 12.33 0.00 -6.61
C ILE A 193 11.97 -1.33 -5.92
N ILE A 194 10.76 -1.44 -5.35
CA ILE A 194 10.31 -2.69 -4.73
C ILE A 194 10.27 -3.84 -5.76
N ALA A 195 9.76 -3.57 -6.98
CA ALA A 195 9.70 -4.57 -8.04
C ALA A 195 11.09 -5.08 -8.48
N VAL A 196 12.06 -4.17 -8.59
CA VAL A 196 13.47 -4.52 -8.85
C VAL A 196 14.03 -5.37 -7.72
N GLY A 197 13.81 -4.97 -6.47
CA GLY A 197 14.22 -5.76 -5.32
C GLY A 197 13.61 -7.17 -5.33
N TRP A 198 12.33 -7.30 -5.70
CA TRP A 198 11.65 -8.58 -5.86
C TRP A 198 12.28 -9.43 -6.97
N TRP A 199 12.52 -8.83 -8.13
CA TRP A 199 13.18 -9.50 -9.27
C TRP A 199 14.50 -10.14 -8.86
N MET A 200 15.29 -9.45 -8.04
CA MET A 200 16.60 -9.92 -7.58
C MET A 200 16.53 -11.04 -6.53
N VAL A 201 15.36 -11.26 -5.89
CA VAL A 201 15.18 -12.35 -4.91
C VAL A 201 14.39 -13.53 -5.47
N ARG A 202 13.60 -13.34 -6.53
CA ARG A 202 12.65 -14.35 -7.03
C ARG A 202 13.31 -15.66 -7.45
N GLU A 203 14.47 -15.63 -8.11
CA GLU A 203 15.11 -16.84 -8.64
C GLU A 203 15.56 -17.76 -7.51
N LYS A 204 15.99 -17.18 -6.39
CA LYS A 204 16.35 -17.95 -5.21
C LYS A 204 15.12 -18.52 -4.49
N LEU A 205 13.98 -17.84 -4.55
CA LEU A 205 12.72 -18.36 -4.03
C LEU A 205 12.21 -19.54 -4.88
N ASP A 206 12.37 -19.46 -6.20
CA ASP A 206 12.00 -20.53 -7.14
C ASP A 206 12.88 -21.79 -6.99
N MET A 207 14.11 -21.67 -6.45
CA MET A 207 15.03 -22.79 -6.22
C MET A 207 14.85 -23.45 -4.84
N MET A 208 14.10 -22.85 -3.92
CA MET A 208 13.87 -23.36 -2.56
C MET A 208 12.55 -24.12 -2.41
N SER A 209 11.74 -24.19 -3.47
CA SER A 209 10.52 -24.99 -3.60
C SER A 209 10.76 -26.28 -4.36
#